data_AF-A0A131YXC8-F1
#
_entry.id   AF-A0A131YXC8-F1
#
_cell.length_a   1.000
_cell.length_b   1.000
_cell.length_c   1.000
_cell.angle_alpha   90.00
_cell.angle_beta   90.00
_cell.angle_gamma   90.00
#
_symmetry.space_group_name_H-M   'P 1'
#
loop_
_entity.id
_entity.type
_entity.pdbx_description
1 polymer ?
#
loop_
_entity_poly.entity_id
_entity_poly.type
_entity_poly.pdbx_seq_one_letter_code
_entity_poly.pdbx_strand_id
1 'polypeptide(L)'
;MGTDRVLQLCLVGAAVLLMNCPLLLAIHLSERYCSAFPLVVNTWGFSNATLRAWEVLTVENGTALDAVEQGCSQCEKDQCDGTVGYGGSPDEDGETTLDALIIDGPSYSMGAVGDLRRVKHAISVARAVMERSTHTFLVGEKATQFAVEMGFQEESLTTNHSKQMWTEWKANNCQPNYRQNVVPDPRTSCGPYQPSEQLSADRDACPSAASELNHDTIGMVVIDANKRLAAGTSTNGMNHKIPGRIGDSPIPGAGAYADQEVGGAAATGDGDILMRYLPSFHAVESMRRGIDPRTASVAALHLIVRHHPKFMGALVAVSIDGTYGAACHGIPSFPYSVAKPEYGTAVVEHVECTN
;
A
#
# COMPACT_ATOMS: atom_id res chain seq x y z
N MET A 1 -78.59 14.56 56.43
CA MET A 1 -77.99 15.76 57.06
C MET A 1 -76.78 16.13 56.22
N GLY A 2 -76.69 17.18 55.41
CA GLY A 2 -77.54 18.21 54.80
C GLY A 2 -76.73 18.69 53.56
N THR A 3 -77.33 18.95 52.39
CA THR A 3 -77.73 20.30 51.89
C THR A 3 -76.57 21.32 51.98
N ASP A 4 -76.14 22.09 50.98
CA ASP A 4 -76.67 22.59 49.70
C ASP A 4 -75.50 23.30 48.95
N ARG A 5 -75.31 23.09 47.64
CA ARG A 5 -75.51 24.02 46.49
C ARG A 5 -74.77 25.37 46.49
N VAL A 6 -74.15 25.70 45.34
CA VAL A 6 -74.35 26.85 44.40
C VAL A 6 -73.04 27.01 43.57
N LEU A 7 -72.93 26.71 42.26
CA LEU A 7 -73.51 27.23 40.99
C LEU A 7 -72.73 28.39 40.34
N GLN A 8 -72.12 28.15 39.16
CA GLN A 8 -72.05 29.03 37.96
C GLN A 8 -71.18 28.34 36.89
N LEU A 9 -71.73 27.64 35.89
CA LEU A 9 -72.27 28.08 34.58
C LEU A 9 -71.34 28.98 33.73
N CYS A 10 -70.79 28.42 32.66
CA CYS A 10 -70.85 28.99 31.31
C CYS A 10 -70.73 27.88 30.25
N LEU A 11 -71.74 27.80 29.37
CA LEU A 11 -71.90 26.90 28.23
C LEU A 11 -71.45 27.60 26.93
N VAL A 12 -71.47 26.85 25.83
CA VAL A 12 -71.28 27.20 24.39
C VAL A 12 -69.84 26.98 23.90
N GLY A 13 -69.54 26.19 22.87
CA GLY A 13 -70.39 25.55 21.86
C GLY A 13 -69.62 24.50 21.05
N ALA A 14 -70.38 23.77 20.24
CA ALA A 14 -70.04 22.56 19.51
C ALA A 14 -69.09 22.75 18.31
N ALA A 15 -68.36 21.69 17.95
CA ALA A 15 -68.25 21.20 16.56
C ALA A 15 -67.46 19.88 16.52
N VAL A 16 -68.16 18.79 16.22
CA VAL A 16 -67.57 17.58 15.63
C VAL A 16 -67.39 17.86 14.15
N LEU A 17 -66.17 17.74 13.63
CA LEU A 17 -65.91 17.63 12.20
C LEU A 17 -64.86 16.54 11.95
N LEU A 18 -65.37 15.40 11.48
CA LEU A 18 -64.63 14.41 10.72
C LEU A 18 -64.11 15.08 9.44
N MET A 19 -62.80 15.15 9.23
CA MET A 19 -62.25 15.30 7.88
C MET A 19 -60.74 14.98 7.84
N ASN A 20 -60.44 13.90 7.11
CA ASN A 20 -59.31 13.76 6.19
C ASN A 20 -57.88 14.00 6.70
N CYS A 21 -57.23 12.85 6.94
CA CYS A 21 -55.85 12.56 6.62
C CYS A 21 -55.29 13.42 5.46
N PRO A 22 -54.10 14.01 5.64
CA PRO A 22 -53.06 13.80 4.67
C PRO A 22 -51.92 13.04 5.34
N LEU A 23 -51.72 11.84 4.80
CA LEU A 23 -50.46 11.11 4.73
C LEU A 23 -49.29 12.06 4.98
N LEU A 24 -48.70 12.00 6.17
CA LEU A 24 -47.32 12.44 6.37
C LEU A 24 -46.48 11.50 5.51
N LEU A 25 -46.33 11.88 4.25
CA LEU A 25 -45.29 11.38 3.38
C LEU A 25 -44.00 11.77 4.09
N ALA A 26 -43.49 10.89 4.94
CA ALA A 26 -42.09 10.89 5.29
C ALA A 26 -41.37 10.74 3.96
N ILE A 27 -40.99 11.87 3.37
CA ILE A 27 -39.98 11.91 2.34
C ILE A 27 -38.76 11.37 3.07
N HIS A 28 -38.56 10.04 2.98
CA HIS A 28 -37.24 9.50 3.03
C HIS A 28 -36.52 10.19 1.89
N LEU A 29 -35.86 11.30 2.23
CA LEU A 29 -34.64 11.68 1.58
C LEU A 29 -33.77 10.43 1.73
N SER A 30 -33.87 9.53 0.75
CA SER A 30 -32.70 8.81 0.31
C SER A 30 -31.70 9.92 0.09
N GLU A 31 -30.85 10.13 1.09
CA GLU A 31 -29.49 10.53 0.81
C GLU A 31 -29.10 9.67 -0.38
N ARG A 32 -28.92 10.31 -1.53
CA ARG A 32 -28.17 9.67 -2.59
C ARG A 32 -26.84 9.40 -1.92
N TYR A 33 -26.65 8.18 -1.42
CA TYR A 33 -25.32 7.66 -1.21
C TYR A 33 -24.64 7.91 -2.56
N CYS A 34 -23.80 8.95 -2.62
CA CYS A 34 -22.88 9.08 -3.72
C CYS A 34 -22.20 7.71 -3.77
N SER A 35 -22.23 7.05 -4.93
CA SER A 35 -21.60 5.74 -5.04
C SER A 35 -20.14 5.97 -4.66
N ALA A 36 -19.73 5.60 -3.46
CA ALA A 36 -18.36 5.78 -2.97
C ALA A 36 -17.37 4.90 -3.76
N PHE A 37 -17.90 4.08 -4.68
CA PHE A 37 -17.18 3.10 -5.46
C PHE A 37 -17.40 3.32 -6.96
N PRO A 38 -16.41 2.97 -7.80
CA PRO A 38 -15.11 2.38 -7.42
C PRO A 38 -14.21 3.35 -6.63
N LEU A 39 -13.23 2.83 -5.90
CA LEU A 39 -12.24 3.60 -5.15
C LEU A 39 -10.85 3.00 -5.39
N VAL A 40 -9.88 3.84 -5.74
CA VAL A 40 -8.47 3.48 -5.89
C VAL A 40 -7.66 4.39 -4.99
N VAL A 41 -6.79 3.83 -4.16
CA VAL A 41 -5.84 4.58 -3.34
C VAL A 41 -4.46 3.93 -3.48
N ASN A 42 -3.43 4.72 -3.76
CA ASN A 42 -2.04 4.22 -3.74
C ASN A 42 -1.07 5.18 -3.07
N THR A 43 0.04 4.63 -2.59
CA THR A 43 1.18 5.38 -2.07
C THR A 43 1.77 6.30 -3.13
N TRP A 44 2.30 7.44 -2.69
CA TRP A 44 2.97 8.46 -3.51
C TRP A 44 2.09 9.15 -4.55
N GLY A 45 2.67 10.16 -5.20
CA GLY A 45 2.03 10.95 -6.26
C GLY A 45 1.96 10.25 -7.62
N PHE A 46 1.95 8.92 -7.66
CA PHE A 46 1.97 8.13 -8.91
C PHE A 46 0.60 8.13 -9.61
N SER A 47 0.14 9.30 -10.04
CA SER A 47 -1.21 9.50 -10.58
C SER A 47 -1.51 8.68 -11.84
N ASN A 48 -0.49 8.36 -12.65
CA ASN A 48 -0.66 7.50 -13.84
C ASN A 48 -1.09 6.08 -13.44
N ALA A 49 -0.52 5.55 -12.35
CA ALA A 49 -0.88 4.24 -11.84
C ALA A 49 -2.34 4.23 -11.33
N THR A 50 -2.71 5.26 -10.58
CA THR A 50 -4.09 5.45 -10.10
C THR A 50 -5.07 5.57 -11.25
N LEU A 51 -4.73 6.37 -12.27
CA LEU A 51 -5.57 6.58 -13.44
C LEU A 51 -5.74 5.29 -14.24
N ARG A 52 -4.66 4.51 -14.44
CA ARG A 52 -4.74 3.22 -15.11
C ARG A 52 -5.69 2.26 -14.38
N ALA A 53 -5.56 2.14 -13.06
CA ALA A 53 -6.47 1.33 -12.25
C ALA A 53 -7.92 1.82 -12.34
N TRP A 54 -8.12 3.14 -12.33
CA TRP A 54 -9.44 3.76 -12.51
C TRP A 54 -10.08 3.44 -13.86
N GLU A 55 -9.31 3.47 -14.95
CA GLU A 55 -9.76 3.12 -16.30
C GLU A 55 -10.18 1.64 -16.40
N VAL A 56 -9.45 0.73 -15.75
CA VAL A 56 -9.85 -0.68 -15.67
C VAL A 56 -11.25 -0.82 -15.08
N LEU A 57 -11.53 -0.10 -13.99
CA LEU A 57 -12.81 -0.20 -13.29
C LEU A 57 -13.96 0.48 -14.04
N THR A 58 -13.69 1.61 -14.70
CA THR A 58 -14.75 2.50 -15.24
C THR A 58 -14.97 2.39 -16.74
N VAL A 59 -13.96 1.95 -17.49
CA VAL A 59 -14.00 1.86 -18.95
C VAL A 59 -13.97 0.40 -19.40
N GLU A 60 -13.10 -0.41 -18.82
CA GLU A 60 -12.88 -1.81 -19.23
C GLU A 60 -13.80 -2.80 -18.50
N ASN A 61 -14.51 -2.33 -17.46
CA ASN A 61 -15.38 -3.16 -16.59
C ASN A 61 -14.61 -4.35 -15.98
N GLY A 62 -13.34 -4.12 -15.63
CA GLY A 62 -12.48 -5.08 -14.91
C GLY A 62 -12.80 -5.15 -13.42
N THR A 63 -12.21 -6.14 -12.76
CA THR A 63 -12.35 -6.36 -11.31
C THR A 63 -11.36 -5.50 -10.50
N ALA A 64 -11.57 -5.42 -9.18
CA ALA A 64 -10.57 -4.81 -8.28
C ALA A 64 -9.18 -5.43 -8.43
N LEU A 65 -9.10 -6.76 -8.62
CA LEU A 65 -7.85 -7.47 -8.81
C LEU A 65 -7.15 -7.08 -10.13
N ASP A 66 -7.92 -6.95 -11.21
CA ASP A 66 -7.40 -6.47 -12.50
C ASP A 66 -6.89 -5.03 -12.38
N ALA A 67 -7.60 -4.18 -11.65
CA ALA A 67 -7.22 -2.79 -11.45
C ALA A 67 -5.92 -2.65 -10.65
N VAL A 68 -5.74 -3.44 -9.58
CA VAL A 68 -4.47 -3.48 -8.83
C VAL A 68 -3.31 -3.93 -9.72
N GLU A 69 -3.48 -5.03 -10.46
CA GLU A 69 -2.43 -5.52 -11.36
C GLU A 69 -2.04 -4.45 -12.38
N GLN A 70 -3.02 -3.90 -13.11
CA GLN A 70 -2.76 -2.93 -14.18
C GLN A 70 -2.22 -1.60 -13.65
N GLY A 71 -2.70 -1.13 -12.49
CA GLY A 71 -2.20 0.07 -11.84
C GLY A 71 -0.75 -0.06 -11.42
N CYS A 72 -0.40 -1.14 -10.71
CA CYS A 72 0.99 -1.42 -10.32
C CYS A 72 1.89 -1.64 -11.55
N SER A 73 1.42 -2.38 -12.57
CA SER A 73 2.17 -2.58 -13.82
C SER A 73 2.43 -1.29 -14.59
N GLN A 74 1.52 -0.32 -14.52
CA GLN A 74 1.76 1.01 -15.11
C GLN A 74 2.94 1.69 -14.45
N CYS A 75 3.07 1.56 -13.12
CA CYS A 75 4.19 2.13 -12.39
C CYS A 75 5.51 1.39 -12.61
N GLU A 76 5.47 0.05 -12.76
CA GLU A 76 6.62 -0.76 -13.19
C GLU A 76 7.13 -0.35 -14.58
N LYS A 77 6.22 0.03 -15.48
CA LYS A 77 6.53 0.48 -16.84
C LYS A 77 7.08 1.90 -16.85
N ASP A 78 6.46 2.80 -16.09
CA ASP A 78 6.83 4.21 -15.99
C ASP A 78 8.11 4.42 -15.16
N GLN A 79 8.57 3.38 -14.47
CA GLN A 79 9.72 3.43 -13.57
C GLN A 79 9.53 4.53 -12.52
N CYS A 80 8.36 4.56 -11.86
CA CYS A 80 7.98 5.63 -10.94
C CYS A 80 9.13 6.00 -9.99
N ASP A 81 9.60 7.24 -10.10
CA ASP A 81 10.73 7.84 -9.37
C ASP A 81 12.02 6.99 -9.33
N GLY A 82 12.15 6.04 -10.26
CA GLY A 82 13.26 5.09 -10.33
C GLY A 82 13.19 3.95 -9.31
N THR A 83 12.13 3.82 -8.50
CA THR A 83 12.05 2.86 -7.38
C THR A 83 11.08 1.70 -7.62
N VAL A 84 10.37 1.71 -8.74
CA VAL A 84 9.43 0.66 -9.14
C VAL A 84 9.80 0.14 -10.52
N GLY A 85 9.77 -1.18 -10.71
CA GLY A 85 10.10 -1.81 -11.98
C GLY A 85 11.58 -1.75 -12.35
N TYR A 86 11.86 -1.98 -13.62
CA TYR A 86 13.22 -2.12 -14.15
C TYR A 86 14.00 -0.80 -14.16
N GLY A 87 15.32 -0.86 -14.21
CA GLY A 87 16.18 0.28 -14.51
C GLY A 87 16.60 1.15 -13.34
N GLY A 88 16.09 0.90 -12.13
CA GLY A 88 16.53 1.51 -10.88
C GLY A 88 17.06 0.47 -9.88
N SER A 89 17.53 0.94 -8.73
CA SER A 89 17.97 0.12 -7.59
C SER A 89 18.73 -1.17 -7.90
N PRO A 90 19.87 -1.09 -8.62
CA PRO A 90 20.75 -2.23 -8.75
C PRO A 90 21.33 -2.60 -7.38
N ASP A 91 21.48 -3.90 -7.14
CA ASP A 91 22.22 -4.43 -6.00
C ASP A 91 23.73 -4.15 -6.10
N GLU A 92 24.51 -4.60 -5.12
CA GLU A 92 25.98 -4.44 -5.13
C GLU A 92 26.68 -5.18 -6.29
N ASP A 93 26.03 -6.15 -6.93
CA ASP A 93 26.50 -6.85 -8.13
C ASP A 93 26.10 -6.13 -9.44
N GLY A 94 25.25 -5.11 -9.34
CA GLY A 94 24.81 -4.28 -10.46
C GLY A 94 23.51 -4.75 -11.13
N GLU A 95 22.79 -5.69 -10.51
CA GLU A 95 21.53 -6.23 -11.03
C GLU A 95 20.33 -5.60 -10.32
N THR A 96 19.35 -5.16 -11.11
CA THR A 96 18.04 -4.78 -10.60
C THR A 96 17.20 -6.04 -10.40
N THR A 97 16.62 -6.22 -9.21
CA THR A 97 15.68 -7.31 -8.92
C THR A 97 14.39 -6.75 -8.33
N LEU A 98 13.25 -7.37 -8.63
CA LEU A 98 11.93 -6.84 -8.31
C LEU A 98 11.22 -7.67 -7.24
N ASP A 99 10.47 -6.98 -6.39
CA ASP A 99 9.62 -7.56 -5.36
C ASP A 99 8.17 -7.12 -5.61
N ALA A 100 7.21 -8.05 -5.58
CA ALA A 100 5.80 -7.72 -5.74
C ALA A 100 4.86 -8.69 -5.01
N LEU A 101 3.68 -8.21 -4.64
CA LEU A 101 2.61 -8.96 -3.97
C LEU A 101 1.25 -8.50 -4.50
N ILE A 102 0.34 -9.44 -4.68
CA ILE A 102 -1.07 -9.18 -4.98
C ILE A 102 -1.97 -10.03 -4.09
N ILE A 103 -3.09 -9.45 -3.64
CA ILE A 103 -4.05 -10.06 -2.71
C ILE A 103 -5.47 -9.85 -3.25
N ASP A 104 -6.23 -10.94 -3.41
CA ASP A 104 -7.68 -10.90 -3.59
C ASP A 104 -8.36 -10.96 -2.21
N GLY A 105 -8.97 -9.84 -1.79
CA GLY A 105 -9.57 -9.71 -0.47
C GLY A 105 -10.68 -10.74 -0.18
N PRO A 106 -11.61 -11.03 -1.12
CA PRO A 106 -12.67 -12.01 -0.93
C PRO A 106 -12.21 -13.43 -0.63
N SER A 107 -11.18 -13.92 -1.33
CA SER A 107 -10.71 -15.30 -1.17
C SER A 107 -9.54 -15.44 -0.22
N TYR A 108 -8.92 -14.34 0.18
CA TYR A 108 -7.61 -14.30 0.85
C TYR A 108 -6.50 -14.95 0.02
N SER A 109 -6.71 -15.16 -1.28
CA SER A 109 -5.67 -15.67 -2.17
C SER A 109 -4.61 -14.60 -2.35
N MET A 110 -3.35 -15.04 -2.31
CA MET A 110 -2.19 -14.16 -2.40
C MET A 110 -1.16 -14.79 -3.31
N GLY A 111 -0.47 -13.95 -4.06
CA GLY A 111 0.70 -14.34 -4.82
C GLY A 111 1.78 -13.28 -4.68
N ALA A 112 3.02 -13.72 -4.58
CA ALA A 112 4.16 -12.88 -4.35
C ALA A 112 5.39 -13.41 -5.10
N VAL A 113 6.24 -12.46 -5.49
CA VAL A 113 7.58 -12.71 -6.01
C VAL A 113 8.58 -11.81 -5.32
N GLY A 114 9.76 -12.33 -5.04
CA GLY A 114 10.82 -11.60 -4.35
C GLY A 114 12.17 -11.91 -4.97
N ASP A 115 13.04 -10.92 -5.06
CA ASP A 115 14.27 -11.03 -5.83
C ASP A 115 14.02 -11.55 -7.26
N LEU A 116 12.91 -11.13 -7.89
CA LEU A 116 12.56 -11.56 -9.25
C LEU A 116 13.57 -10.97 -10.22
N ARG A 117 14.24 -11.84 -10.97
CA ARG A 117 15.29 -11.47 -11.90
C ARG A 117 14.75 -11.48 -13.32
N ARG A 118 15.21 -10.53 -14.13
CA ARG A 118 15.07 -10.55 -15.60
C ARG A 118 13.64 -10.69 -16.13
N VAL A 119 12.63 -10.22 -15.41
CA VAL A 119 11.24 -10.16 -15.86
C VAL A 119 10.63 -8.85 -15.38
N LYS A 120 10.13 -8.01 -16.31
CA LYS A 120 9.69 -6.64 -15.96
C LYS A 120 8.36 -6.58 -15.21
N HIS A 121 7.47 -7.53 -15.45
CA HIS A 121 6.08 -7.50 -14.98
C HIS A 121 5.91 -8.20 -13.62
N ALA A 122 6.54 -7.66 -12.57
CA ALA A 122 6.64 -8.36 -11.28
C ALA A 122 5.28 -8.64 -10.65
N ILE A 123 4.37 -7.65 -10.61
CA ILE A 123 3.01 -7.83 -10.06
C ILE A 123 2.18 -8.85 -10.86
N SER A 124 2.35 -8.92 -12.18
CA SER A 124 1.68 -9.93 -13.01
C SER A 124 2.24 -11.33 -12.78
N VAL A 125 3.55 -11.46 -12.53
CA VAL A 125 4.14 -12.75 -12.11
C VAL A 125 3.60 -13.13 -10.72
N ALA A 126 3.49 -12.18 -9.80
CA ALA A 126 2.86 -12.42 -8.49
C ALA A 126 1.42 -12.93 -8.65
N ARG A 127 0.62 -12.33 -9.54
CA ARG A 127 -0.73 -12.85 -9.89
C ARG A 127 -0.67 -14.25 -10.49
N ALA A 128 0.29 -14.54 -11.36
CA ALA A 128 0.48 -15.89 -11.89
C ALA A 128 0.82 -16.90 -10.80
N VAL A 129 1.63 -16.54 -9.79
CA VAL A 129 1.87 -17.41 -8.61
C VAL A 129 0.56 -17.73 -7.90
N MET A 130 -0.29 -16.72 -7.67
CA MET A 130 -1.60 -16.88 -7.02
C MET A 130 -2.54 -17.79 -7.81
N GLU A 131 -2.61 -17.62 -9.14
CA GLU A 131 -3.62 -18.29 -9.98
C GLU A 131 -3.15 -19.62 -10.60
N ARG A 132 -1.83 -19.85 -10.70
CA ARG A 132 -1.23 -20.99 -11.42
C ARG A 132 -0.40 -21.90 -10.54
N SER A 133 -0.41 -21.68 -9.23
CA SER A 133 0.25 -22.56 -8.27
C SER A 133 -0.61 -22.75 -7.01
N THR A 134 -0.19 -23.65 -6.12
CA THR A 134 -0.76 -23.77 -4.77
C THR A 134 0.12 -23.07 -3.71
N HIS A 135 1.16 -22.38 -4.16
CA HIS A 135 2.09 -21.64 -3.32
C HIS A 135 1.74 -20.15 -3.34
N THR A 136 2.16 -19.44 -2.31
CA THR A 136 1.96 -17.99 -2.20
C THR A 136 3.16 -17.20 -2.70
N PHE A 137 4.38 -17.71 -2.53
CA PHE A 137 5.58 -16.89 -2.67
C PHE A 137 6.72 -17.67 -3.34
N LEU A 138 7.19 -17.17 -4.48
CA LEU A 138 8.37 -17.69 -5.19
C LEU A 138 9.47 -16.64 -5.21
N VAL A 139 10.73 -17.05 -5.17
CA VAL A 139 11.85 -16.09 -5.11
C VAL A 139 13.01 -16.41 -6.05
N GLY A 140 13.77 -15.37 -6.38
CA GLY A 140 15.05 -15.47 -7.08
C GLY A 140 14.92 -16.03 -8.49
N GLU A 141 15.99 -16.71 -8.92
CA GLU A 141 16.10 -17.35 -10.22
C GLU A 141 14.97 -18.37 -10.51
N LYS A 142 14.41 -19.01 -9.47
CA LYS A 142 13.31 -19.97 -9.64
C LYS A 142 11.96 -19.28 -9.88
N ALA A 143 11.77 -18.06 -9.38
CA ALA A 143 10.61 -17.26 -9.76
C ALA A 143 10.68 -16.85 -11.24
N THR A 144 11.87 -16.53 -11.75
CA THR A 144 12.08 -16.24 -13.19
C THR A 144 11.76 -17.45 -14.06
N GLN A 145 12.22 -18.64 -13.69
CA GLN A 145 11.92 -19.87 -14.44
C GLN A 145 10.42 -20.15 -14.49
N PHE A 146 9.74 -20.02 -13.34
CA PHE A 146 8.28 -20.10 -13.28
C PHE A 146 7.61 -19.05 -14.18
N ALA A 147 8.08 -17.79 -14.15
CA ALA A 147 7.53 -16.74 -14.99
C ALA A 147 7.65 -17.09 -16.49
N VAL A 148 8.80 -17.60 -16.93
CA VAL A 148 9.00 -18.04 -18.32
C VAL A 148 8.05 -19.19 -18.69
N GLU A 149 7.83 -20.16 -17.79
CA GLU A 149 6.85 -21.23 -18.00
C GLU A 149 5.41 -20.69 -18.13
N MET A 150 5.09 -19.58 -17.46
CA MET A 150 3.81 -18.89 -17.56
C MET A 150 3.71 -17.96 -18.78
N GLY A 151 4.75 -17.86 -19.61
CA GLY A 151 4.78 -17.10 -20.86
C GLY A 151 5.32 -15.67 -20.74
N PHE A 152 5.89 -15.28 -19.59
CA PHE A 152 6.59 -14.00 -19.46
C PHE A 152 7.93 -14.03 -20.20
N GLN A 153 8.35 -12.88 -20.73
CA GLN A 153 9.63 -12.76 -21.41
C GLN A 153 10.76 -12.55 -20.40
N GLU A 154 11.82 -13.35 -20.55
CA GLU A 154 13.08 -13.11 -19.83
C GLU A 154 13.90 -12.05 -20.58
N GLU A 155 14.13 -10.92 -19.93
CA GLU A 155 14.89 -9.79 -20.46
C GLU A 155 15.62 -9.02 -19.36
N SER A 156 16.69 -8.30 -19.70
CA SER A 156 17.45 -7.55 -18.70
C SER A 156 16.59 -6.44 -18.06
N LEU A 157 16.64 -6.36 -16.73
CA LEU A 157 16.09 -5.25 -15.96
C LEU A 157 17.04 -4.05 -15.91
N THR A 158 18.27 -4.21 -16.40
CA THR A 158 19.31 -3.21 -16.33
C THR A 158 19.19 -2.19 -17.47
N THR A 159 19.27 -0.91 -17.12
CA THR A 159 19.33 0.23 -18.03
C THR A 159 20.71 0.89 -18.00
N ASN A 160 20.97 1.86 -18.89
CA ASN A 160 22.19 2.67 -18.79
C ASN A 160 22.23 3.48 -17.48
N HIS A 161 21.06 3.88 -16.96
CA HIS A 161 20.93 4.63 -15.71
C HIS A 161 21.37 3.79 -14.50
N SER A 162 20.77 2.61 -14.29
CA SER A 162 21.19 1.67 -13.22
C SER A 162 22.66 1.26 -13.34
N LYS A 163 23.19 1.03 -14.55
CA LYS A 163 24.64 0.77 -14.74
C LYS A 163 25.50 1.93 -14.27
N GLN A 164 25.09 3.17 -14.57
CA GLN A 164 25.80 4.37 -14.15
C GLN A 164 25.77 4.51 -12.62
N MET A 165 24.60 4.38 -12.01
CA MET A 165 24.45 4.39 -10.54
C MET A 165 25.38 3.39 -9.86
N TRP A 166 25.41 2.15 -10.33
CA TRP A 166 26.30 1.11 -9.80
C TRP A 166 27.78 1.44 -10.01
N THR A 167 28.15 1.95 -11.18
CA THR A 167 29.55 2.29 -11.47
C THR A 167 30.04 3.46 -10.61
N GLU A 168 29.21 4.49 -10.43
CA GLU A 168 29.48 5.62 -9.55
C GLU A 168 29.60 5.19 -8.08
N TRP A 169 28.69 4.33 -7.62
CA TRP A 169 28.74 3.74 -6.28
C TRP A 169 30.03 2.94 -6.04
N LYS A 170 30.44 2.09 -6.99
CA LYS A 170 31.71 1.36 -6.90
C LYS A 170 32.92 2.29 -6.93
N ALA A 171 32.90 3.34 -7.75
CA ALA A 171 33.95 4.36 -7.76
C ALA A 171 34.02 5.13 -6.42
N ASN A 172 32.91 5.21 -5.69
CA ASN A 172 32.80 5.79 -4.36
C ASN A 172 33.04 4.77 -3.22
N ASN A 173 33.91 3.77 -3.44
CA ASN A 173 34.22 2.73 -2.45
C ASN A 173 32.98 2.02 -1.88
N CYS A 174 31.96 1.83 -2.72
CA CYS A 174 30.74 1.13 -2.36
C CYS A 174 29.98 1.79 -1.20
N GLN A 175 29.88 3.13 -1.18
CA GLN A 175 29.15 3.88 -0.16
C GLN A 175 27.93 4.64 -0.70
N PRO A 176 26.80 4.68 0.04
CA PRO A 176 26.55 3.92 1.27
C PRO A 176 26.32 2.42 1.00
N ASN A 177 26.48 1.55 2.01
CA ASN A 177 26.12 0.13 1.91
C ASN A 177 25.52 -0.42 3.21
N TYR A 178 25.03 -1.66 3.14
CA TYR A 178 24.31 -2.35 4.21
C TYR A 178 25.15 -3.41 4.94
N ARG A 179 26.48 -3.42 4.72
CA ARG A 179 27.38 -4.41 5.33
C ARG A 179 27.78 -3.92 6.72
N GLN A 180 27.63 -4.76 7.72
CA GLN A 180 27.97 -4.47 9.11
C GLN A 180 28.70 -5.66 9.73
N ASN A 181 29.60 -5.41 10.68
CA ASN A 181 30.33 -6.47 11.41
C ASN A 181 31.12 -7.41 10.49
N VAL A 182 31.77 -6.84 9.48
CA VAL A 182 32.59 -7.57 8.51
C VAL A 182 33.97 -6.93 8.34
N VAL A 183 34.91 -7.73 7.84
CA VAL A 183 36.26 -7.31 7.42
C VAL A 183 36.47 -7.64 5.94
N PRO A 184 37.18 -6.80 5.16
CA PRO A 184 37.71 -5.47 5.53
C PRO A 184 36.59 -4.47 5.89
N ASP A 185 36.95 -3.34 6.52
CA ASP A 185 35.98 -2.35 7.00
C ASP A 185 35.02 -1.91 5.88
N PRO A 186 33.71 -2.18 6.00
CA PRO A 186 32.74 -1.92 4.94
C PRO A 186 32.55 -0.44 4.64
N ARG A 187 33.06 0.48 5.45
CA ARG A 187 33.00 1.93 5.18
C ARG A 187 34.05 2.40 4.18
N THR A 188 35.02 1.54 3.86
CA THR A 188 36.20 1.90 3.05
C THR A 188 36.56 0.87 1.99
N SER A 189 35.81 -0.23 1.90
CA SER A 189 36.07 -1.34 0.98
C SER A 189 34.76 -1.78 0.34
N CYS A 190 34.88 -2.48 -0.80
CA CYS A 190 33.78 -3.17 -1.46
C CYS A 190 33.77 -4.68 -1.14
N GLY A 191 34.60 -5.12 -0.19
CA GLY A 191 34.83 -6.53 0.08
C GLY A 191 35.82 -7.18 -0.90
N PRO A 192 35.79 -8.52 -1.08
CA PRO A 192 34.85 -9.45 -0.47
C PRO A 192 34.96 -9.45 1.06
N TYR A 193 33.83 -9.66 1.72
CA TYR A 193 33.70 -9.55 3.16
C TYR A 193 33.79 -10.90 3.86
N GLN A 194 34.36 -10.91 5.06
CA GLN A 194 34.33 -12.02 6.00
C GLN A 194 33.76 -11.55 7.35
N PRO A 195 33.15 -12.42 8.15
CA PRO A 195 32.66 -12.05 9.47
C PRO A 195 33.77 -11.47 10.35
N SER A 196 33.47 -10.36 11.03
CA SER A 196 34.32 -9.84 12.09
C SER A 196 34.11 -10.64 13.38
N GLU A 197 35.17 -10.90 14.15
CA GLU A 197 35.05 -11.48 15.50
C GLU A 197 34.38 -10.51 16.49
N GLN A 198 34.39 -9.21 16.19
CA GLN A 198 33.77 -8.16 16.99
C GLN A 198 32.41 -7.78 16.39
N LEU A 199 31.34 -8.03 17.14
CA LEU A 199 30.00 -7.51 16.86
C LEU A 199 29.87 -6.13 17.49
N SER A 200 29.70 -5.09 16.67
CA SER A 200 29.30 -3.77 17.17
C SER A 200 27.85 -3.84 17.68
N ALA A 201 27.60 -3.19 18.82
CA ALA A 201 26.27 -3.10 19.42
C ALA A 201 25.37 -2.06 18.72
N ASP A 202 25.94 -1.23 17.84
CA ASP A 202 25.24 -0.15 17.16
C ASP A 202 24.55 -0.68 15.89
N ARG A 203 23.41 -1.36 16.10
CA ARG A 203 22.58 -1.93 15.02
C ARG A 203 21.77 -0.87 14.27
N ASP A 204 21.61 0.30 14.86
CA ASP A 204 20.78 1.40 14.32
C ASP A 204 21.58 2.37 13.44
N ALA A 205 22.89 2.15 13.28
CA ALA A 205 23.72 2.83 12.29
C ALA A 205 23.54 2.23 10.89
N CYS A 206 22.29 2.01 10.46
CA CYS A 206 22.03 1.98 9.02
C CYS A 206 22.23 3.43 8.55
N PRO A 207 23.19 3.74 7.67
CA PRO A 207 23.51 5.11 7.32
C PRO A 207 22.38 5.69 6.47
N SER A 208 21.28 6.13 7.10
CA SER A 208 20.17 6.94 6.56
C SER A 208 19.92 6.74 5.05
N ALA A 209 19.88 5.49 4.61
CA ALA A 209 19.88 5.17 3.18
C ALA A 209 18.45 5.15 2.64
N ALA A 210 17.46 4.93 3.51
CA ALA A 210 16.05 5.12 3.20
C ALA A 210 15.73 6.63 3.13
N SER A 211 15.93 7.22 1.96
CA SER A 211 15.35 8.50 1.55
C SER A 211 14.17 8.26 0.62
N GLU A 212 13.34 9.27 0.36
CA GLU A 212 12.29 9.25 -0.70
C GLU A 212 12.86 8.61 -1.99
N LEU A 213 14.00 9.08 -2.46
CA LEU A 213 14.63 8.56 -3.69
C LEU A 213 15.27 7.15 -3.60
N ASN A 214 15.20 6.47 -2.44
CA ASN A 214 15.94 5.22 -2.19
C ASN A 214 15.09 4.07 -1.63
N HIS A 215 13.77 4.22 -1.46
CA HIS A 215 12.89 3.11 -1.04
C HIS A 215 11.39 3.36 -1.29
N ASP A 216 11.04 3.93 -2.43
CA ASP A 216 9.62 4.16 -2.75
C ASP A 216 9.00 2.89 -3.35
N THR A 217 8.00 2.35 -2.67
CA THR A 217 7.17 1.23 -3.13
C THR A 217 5.85 1.79 -3.62
N ILE A 218 5.36 1.36 -4.78
CA ILE A 218 3.94 1.52 -5.09
C ILE A 218 3.17 0.46 -4.31
N GLY A 219 2.24 0.91 -3.48
CA GLY A 219 1.26 0.08 -2.80
C GLY A 219 -0.12 0.60 -3.13
N MET A 220 -1.01 -0.25 -3.60
CA MET A 220 -2.32 0.11 -4.11
C MET A 220 -3.41 -0.72 -3.43
N VAL A 221 -4.50 -0.07 -3.04
CA VAL A 221 -5.71 -0.70 -2.49
C VAL A 221 -6.89 -0.24 -3.35
N VAL A 222 -7.70 -1.19 -3.83
CA VAL A 222 -8.81 -0.95 -4.74
C VAL A 222 -10.08 -1.58 -4.20
N ILE A 223 -11.19 -0.84 -4.25
CA ILE A 223 -12.55 -1.37 -4.09
C ILE A 223 -13.31 -1.11 -5.39
N ASP A 224 -13.78 -2.17 -6.05
CA ASP A 224 -14.55 -2.03 -7.29
C ASP A 224 -16.03 -1.66 -7.05
N ALA A 225 -16.79 -1.44 -8.14
CA ALA A 225 -18.21 -1.10 -8.07
C ALA A 225 -19.09 -2.18 -7.41
N ASN A 226 -18.61 -3.43 -7.36
CA ASN A 226 -19.26 -4.54 -6.66
C ASN A 226 -18.80 -4.67 -5.21
N LYS A 227 -18.03 -3.69 -4.71
CA LYS A 227 -17.39 -3.66 -3.39
C LYS A 227 -16.41 -4.81 -3.16
N ARG A 228 -15.85 -5.41 -4.22
CA ARG A 228 -14.75 -6.36 -4.05
C ARG A 228 -13.46 -5.61 -3.81
N LEU A 229 -12.68 -6.07 -2.83
CA LEU A 229 -11.43 -5.46 -2.41
C LEU A 229 -10.24 -6.24 -2.99
N ALA A 230 -9.22 -5.52 -3.46
CA ALA A 230 -7.90 -6.07 -3.73
C ALA A 230 -6.81 -5.11 -3.25
N ALA A 231 -5.63 -5.65 -2.97
CA ALA A 231 -4.45 -4.84 -2.69
C ALA A 231 -3.20 -5.46 -3.32
N GLY A 232 -2.19 -4.63 -3.56
CA GLY A 232 -0.91 -5.12 -4.06
C GLY A 232 0.18 -4.07 -4.00
N THR A 233 1.40 -4.53 -4.22
CA THR A 233 2.63 -3.75 -4.07
C THR A 233 3.65 -4.18 -5.12
N SER A 234 4.49 -3.24 -5.56
CA SER A 234 5.65 -3.51 -6.43
C SER A 234 6.79 -2.53 -6.13
N THR A 235 8.03 -3.01 -6.20
CA THR A 235 9.25 -2.20 -6.01
C THR A 235 10.46 -2.87 -6.66
N ASN A 236 11.52 -2.11 -6.88
CA ASN A 236 12.87 -2.64 -7.11
C ASN A 236 13.76 -2.62 -5.85
N GLY A 237 13.21 -2.19 -4.71
CA GLY A 237 13.85 -2.22 -3.41
C GLY A 237 14.90 -1.12 -3.20
N MET A 238 15.75 -1.32 -2.19
CA MET A 238 16.79 -0.34 -1.85
C MET A 238 17.94 -0.35 -2.86
N ASN A 239 18.43 0.85 -3.21
CA ASN A 239 19.67 1.04 -3.97
C ASN A 239 20.85 0.33 -3.28
N HIS A 240 21.62 -0.45 -4.06
CA HIS A 240 22.84 -1.17 -3.64
C HIS A 240 22.61 -2.15 -2.50
N LYS A 241 21.40 -2.70 -2.41
CA LYS A 241 21.06 -3.78 -1.49
C LYS A 241 22.02 -4.97 -1.65
N ILE A 242 22.20 -5.74 -0.59
CA ILE A 242 22.91 -7.02 -0.68
C ILE A 242 22.10 -7.95 -1.61
N PRO A 243 22.72 -8.70 -2.53
CA PRO A 243 21.97 -9.50 -3.50
C PRO A 243 21.13 -10.54 -2.76
N GLY A 244 19.88 -10.73 -3.21
CA GLY A 244 18.89 -11.55 -2.53
C GLY A 244 18.17 -10.88 -1.35
N ARG A 245 18.44 -9.61 -1.04
CA ARG A 245 17.64 -8.84 -0.07
C ARG A 245 16.23 -8.63 -0.61
N ILE A 246 15.26 -8.99 0.21
CA ILE A 246 13.83 -8.78 -0.02
C ILE A 246 13.32 -7.75 1.00
N GLY A 247 12.49 -6.80 0.54
CA GLY A 247 11.86 -5.78 1.40
C GLY A 247 10.53 -6.23 2.02
N ASP A 248 9.74 -5.28 2.50
CA ASP A 248 8.38 -5.50 2.99
C ASP A 248 7.37 -5.71 1.87
N SER A 249 7.62 -5.13 0.69
CA SER A 249 6.69 -5.08 -0.43
C SER A 249 6.09 -6.43 -0.83
N PRO A 250 6.83 -7.56 -0.92
CA PRO A 250 6.24 -8.83 -1.30
C PRO A 250 5.69 -9.64 -0.09
N ILE A 251 5.74 -9.09 1.13
CA ILE A 251 5.39 -9.79 2.37
C ILE A 251 3.95 -9.42 2.77
N PRO A 252 3.00 -10.37 2.76
CA PRO A 252 1.64 -10.14 3.23
C PRO A 252 1.62 -9.61 4.66
N GLY A 253 0.88 -8.53 4.88
CA GLY A 253 0.77 -7.86 6.17
C GLY A 253 1.85 -6.81 6.42
N ALA A 254 2.98 -6.87 5.72
CA ALA A 254 3.96 -5.79 5.74
C ALA A 254 3.66 -4.78 4.62
N GLY A 255 4.00 -5.14 3.36
CA GLY A 255 3.83 -4.27 2.20
C GLY A 255 2.37 -4.00 1.86
N ALA A 256 1.52 -5.03 1.87
CA ALA A 256 0.07 -4.87 1.68
C ALA A 256 -0.73 -5.92 2.44
N TYR A 257 -1.98 -5.60 2.74
CA TYR A 257 -2.97 -6.54 3.26
C TYR A 257 -4.38 -6.14 2.81
N ALA A 258 -5.24 -7.14 2.56
CA ALA A 258 -6.63 -6.92 2.19
C ALA A 258 -7.53 -7.97 2.84
N ASP A 259 -8.62 -7.50 3.44
CA ASP A 259 -9.67 -8.32 4.03
C ASP A 259 -11.04 -7.76 3.61
N GLN A 260 -11.82 -8.57 2.90
CA GLN A 260 -13.11 -8.16 2.32
C GLN A 260 -14.15 -7.74 3.36
N GLU A 261 -14.02 -8.14 4.62
CA GLU A 261 -14.95 -7.77 5.70
C GLU A 261 -14.56 -6.45 6.37
N VAL A 262 -13.34 -5.95 6.13
CA VAL A 262 -12.77 -4.83 6.88
C VAL A 262 -12.27 -3.72 5.96
N GLY A 263 -11.37 -4.03 5.03
CA GLY A 263 -10.60 -3.05 4.29
C GLY A 263 -9.21 -3.55 3.92
N GLY A 264 -8.41 -2.66 3.34
CA GLY A 264 -7.04 -2.94 2.94
C GLY A 264 -6.07 -1.82 3.31
N ALA A 265 -4.79 -2.13 3.33
CA ALA A 265 -3.72 -1.18 3.59
C ALA A 265 -2.48 -1.53 2.77
N ALA A 266 -1.66 -0.52 2.46
CA ALA A 266 -0.38 -0.69 1.79
C ALA A 266 0.68 0.28 2.33
N ALA A 267 1.91 -0.20 2.47
CA ALA A 267 3.04 0.48 3.10
C ALA A 267 4.16 0.81 2.11
N THR A 268 4.99 1.77 2.49
CA THR A 268 6.23 2.17 1.81
C THR A 268 7.21 2.75 2.82
N GLY A 269 8.52 2.69 2.56
CA GLY A 269 9.56 3.19 3.47
C GLY A 269 10.60 2.12 3.79
N ASP A 270 11.24 2.16 4.97
CA ASP A 270 12.26 1.18 5.34
C ASP A 270 11.68 -0.24 5.52
N GLY A 271 11.68 -0.99 4.42
CA GLY A 271 11.15 -2.34 4.35
C GLY A 271 11.74 -3.35 5.35
N ASP A 272 12.99 -3.19 5.76
CA ASP A 272 13.61 -4.07 6.77
C ASP A 272 13.03 -3.83 8.16
N ILE A 273 12.60 -2.60 8.46
CA ILE A 273 11.88 -2.27 9.68
C ILE A 273 10.39 -2.61 9.52
N LEU A 274 9.74 -2.22 8.42
CA LEU A 274 8.31 -2.45 8.19
C LEU A 274 7.93 -3.92 8.33
N MET A 275 8.72 -4.83 7.75
CA MET A 275 8.43 -6.28 7.82
C MET A 275 8.46 -6.86 9.24
N ARG A 276 9.13 -6.19 10.19
CA ARG A 276 9.19 -6.64 11.59
C ARG A 276 7.90 -6.34 12.36
N TYR A 277 7.12 -5.37 11.90
CA TYR A 277 5.94 -4.87 12.60
C TYR A 277 4.62 -5.08 11.86
N LEU A 278 4.66 -5.50 10.59
CA LEU A 278 3.48 -5.82 9.78
C LEU A 278 2.42 -4.69 9.80
N PRO A 279 2.79 -3.45 9.40
CA PRO A 279 1.93 -2.28 9.55
C PRO A 279 0.61 -2.39 8.78
N SER A 280 0.61 -2.99 7.59
CA SER A 280 -0.60 -3.12 6.77
C SER A 280 -1.62 -4.05 7.44
N PHE A 281 -1.14 -5.18 7.98
CA PHE A 281 -1.98 -6.07 8.79
C PHE A 281 -2.46 -5.37 10.05
N HIS A 282 -1.59 -4.65 10.76
CA HIS A 282 -1.94 -3.92 11.97
C HIS A 282 -3.03 -2.86 11.71
N ALA A 283 -2.94 -2.12 10.60
CA ALA A 283 -3.94 -1.12 10.23
C ALA A 283 -5.30 -1.78 9.91
N VAL A 284 -5.31 -2.87 9.14
CA VAL A 284 -6.56 -3.61 8.87
C VAL A 284 -7.16 -4.16 10.17
N GLU A 285 -6.37 -4.77 11.06
CA GLU A 285 -6.89 -5.25 12.35
C GLU A 285 -7.32 -4.14 13.31
N SER A 286 -6.76 -2.94 13.18
CA SER A 286 -7.24 -1.75 13.89
C SER A 286 -8.59 -1.30 13.33
N MET A 287 -8.76 -1.27 12.01
CA MET A 287 -10.03 -0.96 11.35
C MET A 287 -11.12 -1.99 11.70
N ARG A 288 -10.77 -3.28 11.86
CA ARG A 288 -11.70 -4.32 12.33
C ARG A 288 -12.33 -3.96 13.69
N ARG A 289 -11.61 -3.19 14.52
CA ARG A 289 -12.08 -2.73 15.84
C ARG A 289 -12.84 -1.40 15.77
N GLY A 290 -13.19 -0.93 14.57
CA GLY A 290 -13.94 0.30 14.33
C GLY A 290 -13.10 1.58 14.38
N ILE A 291 -11.77 1.46 14.27
CA ILE A 291 -10.87 2.61 14.17
C ILE A 291 -10.87 3.10 12.72
N ASP A 292 -10.96 4.41 12.49
CA ASP A 292 -10.93 4.97 11.14
C ASP A 292 -9.56 4.74 10.46
N PRO A 293 -9.49 4.69 9.11
CA PRO A 293 -8.28 4.35 8.38
C PRO A 293 -7.07 5.22 8.71
N ARG A 294 -7.25 6.54 8.88
CA ARG A 294 -6.14 7.44 9.20
C ARG A 294 -5.59 7.15 10.60
N THR A 295 -6.47 7.03 11.58
CA THR A 295 -6.06 6.71 12.96
C THR A 295 -5.44 5.31 13.05
N ALA A 296 -5.95 4.34 12.29
CA ALA A 296 -5.36 3.01 12.18
C ALA A 296 -3.94 3.04 11.61
N SER A 297 -3.70 3.85 10.56
CA SER A 297 -2.36 4.05 9.99
C SER A 297 -1.40 4.72 10.97
N VAL A 298 -1.85 5.74 11.70
CA VAL A 298 -1.04 6.38 12.76
C VAL A 298 -0.68 5.38 13.84
N ALA A 299 -1.63 4.56 14.30
CA ALA A 299 -1.38 3.55 15.33
C ALA A 299 -0.36 2.49 14.88
N ALA A 300 -0.43 2.05 13.62
CA ALA A 300 0.51 1.10 13.04
C ALA A 300 1.94 1.67 13.00
N LEU A 301 2.11 2.90 12.52
CA LEU A 301 3.43 3.54 12.46
C LEU A 301 3.96 3.90 13.86
N HIS A 302 3.10 4.33 14.79
CA HIS A 302 3.52 4.70 16.14
C HIS A 302 4.18 3.53 16.90
N LEU A 303 3.72 2.29 16.67
CA LEU A 303 4.38 1.09 17.22
C LEU A 303 5.84 0.98 16.75
N ILE A 304 6.10 1.26 15.47
CA ILE A 304 7.43 1.23 14.88
C ILE A 304 8.29 2.35 15.48
N VAL A 305 7.78 3.58 15.46
CA VAL A 305 8.49 4.79 15.94
C VAL A 305 8.94 4.66 17.39
N ARG A 306 8.15 4.00 18.23
CA ARG A 306 8.52 3.74 19.64
C ARG A 306 9.83 2.96 19.78
N HIS A 307 10.14 2.09 18.83
CA HIS A 307 11.34 1.25 18.84
C HIS A 307 12.41 1.72 17.85
N HIS A 308 12.02 2.44 16.80
CA HIS A 308 12.87 2.96 15.74
C HIS A 308 12.51 4.42 15.46
N PRO A 309 12.92 5.38 16.32
CA PRO A 309 12.49 6.78 16.20
C PRO A 309 12.99 7.48 14.92
N LYS A 310 14.07 6.97 14.32
CA LYS A 310 14.65 7.48 13.06
C LYS A 310 14.13 6.74 11.81
N PHE A 311 13.17 5.84 11.97
CA PHE A 311 12.54 5.12 10.87
C PHE A 311 11.94 6.12 9.87
N MET A 312 11.84 5.71 8.60
CA MET A 312 11.08 6.43 7.59
C MET A 312 10.06 5.49 6.97
N GLY A 313 8.81 5.92 6.91
CA GLY A 313 7.81 5.23 6.12
C GLY A 313 6.41 5.80 6.25
N ALA A 314 5.54 5.29 5.40
CA ALA A 314 4.18 5.73 5.27
C ALA A 314 3.24 4.55 5.00
N LEU A 315 1.95 4.78 5.25
CA LEU A 315 0.90 3.79 5.10
C LEU A 315 -0.36 4.47 4.58
N VAL A 316 -0.96 3.89 3.53
CA VAL A 316 -2.35 4.18 3.13
C VAL A 316 -3.26 3.06 3.62
N ALA A 317 -4.47 3.41 4.04
CA ALA A 317 -5.49 2.46 4.46
C ALA A 317 -6.86 2.86 3.90
N VAL A 318 -7.66 1.85 3.57
CA VAL A 318 -9.02 1.98 3.03
C VAL A 318 -9.92 1.00 3.77
N SER A 319 -11.00 1.49 4.34
CA SER A 319 -12.06 0.67 4.94
C SER A 319 -13.06 0.24 3.87
N ILE A 320 -13.74 -0.89 4.08
CA ILE A 320 -14.70 -1.46 3.12
C ILE A 320 -15.94 -0.58 2.89
N ASP A 321 -16.18 0.40 3.79
CA ASP A 321 -17.21 1.41 3.62
C ASP A 321 -16.81 2.56 2.66
N GLY A 322 -15.57 2.56 2.17
CA GLY A 322 -15.04 3.57 1.25
C GLY A 322 -14.37 4.75 1.93
N THR A 323 -14.26 4.75 3.27
CA THR A 323 -13.40 5.71 3.97
C THR A 323 -11.94 5.33 3.77
N TYR A 324 -11.05 6.32 3.68
CA TYR A 324 -9.62 6.10 3.48
C TYR A 324 -8.80 7.14 4.24
N GLY A 325 -7.52 6.87 4.41
CA GLY A 325 -6.60 7.76 5.08
C GLY A 325 -5.16 7.29 4.95
N ALA A 326 -4.24 8.20 5.29
CA ALA A 326 -2.81 7.93 5.26
C ALA A 326 -2.12 8.47 6.51
N ALA A 327 -0.96 7.90 6.82
CA ALA A 327 -0.05 8.41 7.84
C ALA A 327 1.40 8.20 7.38
N CYS A 328 2.32 8.97 7.93
CA CYS A 328 3.74 8.91 7.62
C CYS A 328 4.60 9.38 8.79
N HIS A 329 5.85 8.93 8.80
CA HIS A 329 6.89 9.31 9.76
C HIS A 329 8.24 9.40 9.04
N GLY A 330 9.07 10.38 9.43
CA GLY A 330 10.45 10.50 8.91
C GLY A 330 10.59 11.15 7.53
N ILE A 331 9.53 11.71 6.95
CA ILE A 331 9.53 12.57 5.76
C ILE A 331 8.69 13.83 6.04
N PRO A 332 8.86 14.96 5.32
CA PRO A 332 8.11 16.19 5.62
C PRO A 332 6.60 16.07 5.35
N SER A 333 6.25 15.49 4.20
CA SER A 333 4.87 15.32 3.75
C SER A 333 4.80 14.07 2.90
N PHE A 334 3.70 13.32 3.01
CA PHE A 334 3.48 12.11 2.23
C PHE A 334 2.37 12.35 1.20
N PRO A 335 2.70 12.45 -0.10
CA PRO A 335 1.71 12.42 -1.15
C PRO A 335 1.13 11.01 -1.30
N TYR A 336 -0.16 10.90 -1.58
CA TYR A 336 -0.80 9.65 -1.99
C TYR A 336 -1.89 9.96 -3.02
N SER A 337 -2.11 9.04 -3.95
CA SER A 337 -3.02 9.29 -5.08
C SER A 337 -4.34 8.55 -4.90
N VAL A 338 -5.44 9.22 -5.23
CA VAL A 338 -6.81 8.73 -5.04
C VAL A 338 -7.63 8.93 -6.31
N ALA A 339 -8.41 7.94 -6.71
CA ALA A 339 -9.45 8.08 -7.72
C ALA A 339 -10.78 7.53 -7.21
N LYS A 340 -11.84 8.33 -7.35
CA LYS A 340 -13.21 8.03 -6.91
C LYS A 340 -14.23 8.82 -7.76
N PRO A 341 -15.53 8.48 -7.75
CA PRO A 341 -16.50 9.07 -8.66
C PRO A 341 -16.65 10.58 -8.51
N GLU A 342 -16.45 11.12 -7.31
CA GLU A 342 -16.51 12.56 -7.05
C GLU A 342 -15.38 13.33 -7.74
N TYR A 343 -14.21 12.69 -7.92
CA TYR A 343 -13.06 13.30 -8.60
C TYR A 343 -13.14 13.09 -10.12
N GLY A 344 -13.62 11.92 -10.57
CA GLY A 344 -13.66 11.54 -11.98
C GLY A 344 -12.29 11.33 -12.63
N THR A 345 -11.21 11.48 -11.87
CA THR A 345 -9.80 11.31 -12.28
C THR A 345 -8.93 11.01 -11.04
N ALA A 346 -7.65 10.77 -11.23
CA ALA A 346 -6.66 10.68 -10.17
C ALA A 346 -6.34 12.06 -9.58
N VAL A 347 -6.40 12.17 -8.25
CA VAL A 347 -6.05 13.36 -7.47
C VAL A 347 -4.99 12.98 -6.45
N VAL A 348 -3.93 13.80 -6.34
CA VAL A 348 -2.89 13.61 -5.32
C VAL A 348 -3.29 14.38 -4.06
N GLU A 349 -3.50 13.65 -2.98
CA GLU A 349 -3.72 14.18 -1.64
C GLU A 349 -2.41 14.13 -0.83
N HIS A 350 -2.34 14.89 0.27
CA HIS A 350 -1.14 14.98 1.10
C HIS A 350 -1.51 14.84 2.57
N VAL A 351 -0.63 14.21 3.34
CA VAL A 351 -0.70 14.20 4.81
C VAL A 351 0.62 14.70 5.38
N GLU A 352 0.53 15.62 6.34
CA GLU A 352 1.67 16.07 7.13
C GLU A 352 2.15 14.94 8.04
N CYS A 353 3.45 14.69 8.05
CA CYS A 353 4.02 13.59 8.81
C CYS A 353 4.38 14.01 10.23
N THR A 354 4.32 13.04 11.14
CA THR A 354 4.87 13.22 12.48
C THR A 354 6.39 13.05 12.41
N ASN A 355 7.13 13.93 13.08
CA ASN A 355 8.58 13.83 13.25
C ASN A 355 8.96 13.22 14.60
#